data_AF-A0A853ML94-F1
#
_entry.id   AF-A0A853ML94-F1
#
_cell.length_a   1.000
_cell.length_b   1.000
_cell.length_c   1.000
_cell.angle_alpha   90.00
_cell.angle_beta   90.00
_cell.angle_gamma   90.00
#
_symmetry.space_group_name_H-M   'P 1'
#
loop_
_entity.id
_entity.type
_entity.pdbx_description
1 polymer ?
#
loop_
_entity_poly.entity_id
_entity_poly.type
_entity_poly.pdbx_seq_one_letter_code
_entity_poly.pdbx_strand_id
1 'polypeptide(L)'
;MSLPVKCFQVDELQVRTYNSEPEMSEDAAKIAEEYIVQCLQQRDKIALLLATGKSQLKFLDNLISFGGIDWSSIIIFNLTSSTTGQLVFRSQLC
;
A
#
# COMPACT_ATOMS: atom_id res chain seq x y z
N MET A 1 -8.28 -13.47 4.30
CA MET A 1 -8.08 -13.34 2.85
C MET A 1 -9.20 -14.00 2.07
N SER A 2 -10.13 -13.16 1.61
CA SER A 2 -11.14 -13.54 0.62
C SER A 2 -10.52 -13.67 -0.77
N LEU A 3 -11.01 -14.60 -1.58
CA LEU A 3 -10.58 -14.76 -2.97
C LEU A 3 -11.31 -13.77 -3.89
N PRO A 4 -10.65 -13.25 -4.94
CA PRO A 4 -11.30 -12.38 -5.92
C PRO A 4 -12.42 -13.12 -6.65
N VAL A 5 -13.52 -12.40 -6.89
CA VAL A 5 -14.69 -12.88 -7.65
C VAL A 5 -14.36 -13.02 -9.13
N LYS A 6 -13.51 -12.11 -9.64
CA LYS A 6 -13.04 -12.11 -11.01
C LYS A 6 -11.61 -11.59 -11.06
N CYS A 7 -10.78 -12.30 -11.81
CA CYS A 7 -9.45 -11.86 -12.21
C CYS A 7 -9.38 -11.78 -13.73
N PHE A 8 -8.86 -10.69 -14.26
CA PHE A 8 -8.59 -10.54 -15.68
C PHE A 8 -7.43 -9.57 -15.89
N GLN A 9 -6.94 -9.49 -17.11
CA GLN A 9 -5.84 -8.61 -17.49
C GLN A 9 -6.32 -7.65 -18.56
N VAL A 10 -5.92 -6.38 -18.43
CA VAL A 10 -6.07 -5.36 -19.46
C VAL A 10 -4.67 -4.85 -19.76
N ASP A 11 -4.16 -5.13 -20.96
CA ASP A 11 -2.76 -4.90 -21.34
C ASP A 11 -1.79 -5.55 -20.34
N GLU A 12 -1.02 -4.77 -19.57
CA GLU A 12 -0.10 -5.27 -18.53
C GLU A 12 -0.70 -5.21 -17.12
N LEU A 13 -1.92 -4.70 -16.97
CA LEU A 13 -2.56 -4.47 -15.67
C LEU A 13 -3.41 -5.67 -15.26
N GLN A 14 -3.05 -6.29 -14.13
CA GLN A 14 -3.89 -7.28 -13.48
C GLN A 14 -5.04 -6.59 -12.74
N VAL A 15 -6.28 -7.00 -13.05
CA VAL A 15 -7.50 -6.50 -12.43
C VAL A 15 -8.12 -7.61 -11.58
N ARG A 16 -8.41 -7.29 -10.32
CA ARG A 16 -9.10 -8.16 -9.35
C ARG A 16 -10.35 -7.45 -8.84
N THR A 17 -11.49 -8.13 -8.83
CA THR A 17 -12.76 -7.59 -8.30
C THR A 17 -13.23 -8.39 -7.09
N TYR A 18 -13.79 -7.72 -6.09
CA TYR A 18 -14.26 -8.31 -4.83
C TYR A 18 -15.72 -7.93 -4.57
N ASN A 19 -16.38 -8.68 -3.68
CA ASN A 19 -17.78 -8.41 -3.33
C ASN A 19 -17.91 -7.15 -2.45
N SER A 20 -16.83 -6.74 -1.79
CA SER A 20 -16.86 -5.62 -0.87
C SER A 20 -15.54 -4.84 -0.81
N GLU A 21 -15.63 -3.58 -0.40
CA GLU A 21 -14.46 -2.72 -0.18
C GLU A 21 -13.48 -3.28 0.86
N PRO A 22 -13.90 -3.82 2.02
CA PRO A 22 -12.95 -4.41 2.98
C PRO A 22 -12.13 -5.57 2.40
N GLU A 23 -12.75 -6.46 1.63
CA GLU A 23 -12.06 -7.59 1.00
C GLU A 23 -11.03 -7.13 -0.04
N MET A 24 -11.43 -6.18 -0.90
CA MET A 24 -10.52 -5.56 -1.87
C MET A 24 -9.35 -4.87 -1.17
N SER A 25 -9.64 -4.17 -0.06
CA SER A 25 -8.66 -3.43 0.72
C SER A 25 -7.66 -4.35 1.43
N GLU A 26 -8.09 -5.51 1.94
CA GLU A 26 -7.21 -6.52 2.55
C GLU A 26 -6.26 -7.11 1.50
N ASP A 27 -6.78 -7.53 0.35
CA ASP A 27 -5.98 -8.11 -0.73
C ASP A 27 -4.96 -7.12 -1.29
N ALA A 28 -5.40 -5.89 -1.59
CA ALA A 28 -4.51 -4.84 -2.08
C ALA A 28 -3.38 -4.53 -1.08
N ALA A 29 -3.70 -4.44 0.21
CA ALA A 29 -2.70 -4.22 1.26
C ALA A 29 -1.72 -5.39 1.33
N LYS A 30 -2.18 -6.63 1.12
CA LYS A 30 -1.30 -7.80 1.15
C LYS A 30 -0.31 -7.80 -0.02
N ILE A 31 -0.78 -7.49 -1.22
CA ILE A 31 0.09 -7.35 -2.40
C ILE A 31 1.19 -6.31 -2.13
N ALA A 32 0.82 -5.17 -1.54
CA ALA A 32 1.77 -4.12 -1.20
C ALA A 32 2.77 -4.55 -0.13
N GLU A 33 2.31 -5.19 0.95
CA GLU A 33 3.16 -5.72 2.02
C GLU A 33 4.20 -6.71 1.49
N GLU A 34 3.77 -7.70 0.69
CA GLU A 34 4.66 -8.70 0.10
C GLU A 34 5.74 -8.04 -0.77
N TYR A 35 5.36 -7.06 -1.59
CA TYR A 35 6.30 -6.34 -2.44
C TYR A 35 7.27 -5.45 -1.66
N ILE A 36 6.79 -4.78 -0.60
CA ILE A 36 7.62 -3.97 0.30
C ILE A 36 8.68 -4.85 0.98
N VAL A 37 8.26 -5.99 1.54
CA VAL A 37 9.17 -6.93 2.20
C VAL A 37 10.21 -7.47 1.21
N GLN A 38 9.80 -7.84 0.00
CA GLN A 38 10.74 -8.26 -1.05
C GLN A 38 11.74 -7.16 -1.42
N CYS A 39 11.32 -5.90 -1.47
CA CYS A 39 12.22 -4.78 -1.76
C CYS A 39 13.23 -4.55 -0.63
N LEU A 40 12.79 -4.65 0.64
CA LEU A 40 13.64 -4.51 1.82
C LEU A 40 14.64 -5.66 1.98
N GLN A 41 14.33 -6.86 1.47
CA GLN A 41 15.31 -7.95 1.39
C GLN A 41 16.48 -7.65 0.44
N GLN A 42 16.29 -6.73 -0.51
CA GLN A 42 17.27 -6.40 -1.55
C GLN A 42 17.94 -5.04 -1.34
N ARG A 43 17.38 -4.19 -0.46
CA ARG A 43 17.81 -2.80 -0.27
C ARG A 43 17.67 -2.40 1.19
N ASP A 44 18.68 -1.74 1.73
CA ASP A 44 18.66 -1.23 3.11
C ASP A 44 17.60 -0.16 3.35
N LYS A 45 17.24 0.60 2.30
CA LYS A 45 16.20 1.63 2.34
C LYS A 45 15.39 1.65 1.06
N ILE A 46 14.09 1.91 1.21
CA ILE A 46 13.17 2.09 0.07
C ILE A 46 12.38 3.39 0.22
N ALA A 47 11.93 3.93 -0.90
CA ALA A 47 11.01 5.06 -0.94
C ALA A 47 9.62 4.57 -1.37
N LEU A 48 8.58 4.95 -0.61
CA LEU A 48 7.19 4.71 -0.96
C LEU A 48 6.50 6.01 -1.31
N LEU A 49 5.76 6.01 -2.41
CA LEU A 49 4.90 7.12 -2.82
C LEU A 49 3.45 6.70 -2.65
N LEU A 50 2.74 7.32 -1.70
CA LEU A 50 1.37 7.00 -1.36
C LEU A 50 0.44 8.13 -1.82
N ALA A 51 -0.54 7.81 -2.66
CA ALA A 51 -1.64 8.73 -2.94
C ALA A 51 -2.76 8.44 -1.93
N THR A 52 -2.98 9.35 -0.98
CA THR A 52 -3.95 9.10 0.11
C THR A 52 -5.24 9.92 -0.08
N GLY A 53 -6.37 9.22 -0.01
CA GLY A 53 -7.72 9.77 0.09
C GLY A 53 -8.59 8.88 0.98
N LYS A 54 -9.89 9.19 1.10
CA LYS A 54 -10.80 8.46 2.01
C LYS A 54 -10.91 6.97 1.69
N SER A 55 -10.92 6.60 0.41
CA SER A 55 -11.03 5.20 -0.01
C SER A 55 -9.75 4.39 0.25
N GLN A 56 -8.65 5.04 0.63
CA GLN A 56 -7.37 4.39 0.93
C GLN A 56 -7.13 4.16 2.42
N LEU A 57 -7.99 4.66 3.31
CA LEU A 57 -7.78 4.53 4.77
C LEU A 57 -7.76 3.07 5.22
N LYS A 58 -8.75 2.27 4.81
CA LYS A 58 -8.79 0.84 5.14
C LYS A 58 -7.59 0.07 4.60
N PHE A 59 -7.04 0.49 3.46
CA PHE A 59 -5.86 -0.14 2.88
C PHE A 59 -4.65 0.10 3.78
N LEU A 60 -4.47 1.34 4.27
CA LEU A 60 -3.39 1.70 5.19
C LEU A 60 -3.55 0.99 6.53
N ASP A 61 -4.77 0.92 7.07
CA ASP A 61 -5.06 0.19 8.32
C ASP A 61 -4.66 -1.28 8.19
N ASN A 62 -5.06 -1.95 7.10
CA ASN A 62 -4.69 -3.33 6.83
C ASN A 62 -3.17 -3.48 6.69
N LEU A 63 -2.52 -2.62 5.90
CA LEU A 63 -1.08 -2.67 5.63
C LEU A 63 -0.24 -2.54 6.92
N ILE A 64 -0.65 -1.66 7.83
CA ILE A 64 0.00 -1.50 9.14
C ILE A 64 -0.27 -2.73 10.02
N SER A 65 -1.48 -3.28 9.99
CA SER A 65 -1.90 -4.38 10.87
C SER A 65 -1.21 -5.72 10.59
N PHE A 66 -0.75 -5.97 9.36
CA PHE A 66 -0.08 -7.22 9.01
C PHE A 66 1.27 -7.40 9.71
N GLY A 67 1.92 -6.29 10.10
CA GLY A 67 3.27 -6.31 10.66
C GLY A 67 4.32 -6.75 9.64
N GLY A 68 5.54 -7.04 10.10
CA GLY A 68 6.62 -7.55 9.24
C GLY A 68 7.35 -6.51 8.39
N ILE A 69 6.84 -5.28 8.29
CA ILE A 69 7.51 -4.15 7.65
C ILE A 69 8.35 -3.38 8.68
N ASP A 70 9.66 -3.28 8.43
CA ASP A 70 10.52 -2.35 9.17
C ASP A 70 10.37 -0.92 8.62
N TRP A 71 9.48 -0.15 9.25
CA TRP A 71 9.20 1.23 8.86
C TRP A 71 10.41 2.18 9.01
N SER A 72 11.42 1.82 9.82
CA SER A 72 12.62 2.64 9.97
C SER A 72 13.49 2.67 8.70
N SER A 73 13.30 1.67 7.83
CA SER A 73 13.97 1.50 6.55
C SER A 73 13.17 2.09 5.37
N ILE A 74 12.09 2.82 5.64
CA ILE A 74 11.19 3.37 4.62
C ILE A 74 11.12 4.90 4.68
N ILE A 75 11.26 5.53 3.51
CA ILE A 75 10.99 6.95 3.31
C ILE A 75 9.63 7.08 2.61
N ILE A 76 8.66 7.73 3.26
CA ILE A 76 7.30 7.89 2.70
C ILE A 76 7.12 9.29 2.13
N PHE A 77 6.65 9.34 0.89
CA PHE A 77 6.18 10.52 0.20
C PHE A 77 4.67 10.43 0.02
N ASN A 78 3.94 11.52 0.25
CA ASN A 78 2.49 11.56 0.05
C ASN A 78 2.13 12.43 -1.17
N LEU A 79 1.32 11.89 -2.08
CA LEU A 79 0.68 12.63 -3.15
C LEU A 79 -0.70 13.11 -2.70
N THR A 80 -0.84 14.42 -2.52
CA THR A 80 -2.13 15.08 -2.30
C THR A 80 -2.51 15.94 -3.50
N SER A 81 -3.80 15.99 -3.84
CA SER A 81 -4.34 16.82 -4.92
C SER A 81 -4.55 18.29 -4.51
N SER A 82 -4.39 18.64 -3.23
CA SER A 82 -4.29 20.05 -2.83
C SER A 82 -2.90 20.56 -3.19
N THR A 83 -2.82 21.72 -3.85
CA THR A 83 -1.61 22.34 -4.44
C THR A 83 -0.47 22.68 -3.44
N THR A 84 -0.53 22.17 -2.22
CA THR A 84 0.56 22.26 -1.24
C THR A 84 1.27 20.92 -1.23
N GLY A 85 2.29 20.78 -2.10
CA GLY A 85 3.23 19.66 -2.05
C GLY A 85 3.97 19.66 -0.71
N GLN A 86 3.41 18.98 0.28
CA GLN A 86 4.05 18.84 1.58
C GLN A 86 4.85 17.54 1.56
N LEU A 87 6.17 17.68 1.41
CA LEU A 87 7.13 16.64 1.75
C LEU A 87 7.03 16.40 3.26
N VAL A 88 6.15 15.48 3.66
CA VAL A 88 6.02 15.09 5.07
C VAL A 88 7.06 14.01 5.36
N PHE A 89 8.26 14.43 5.77
CA PHE A 89 9.19 13.55 6.49
C PHE A 89 8.60 13.29 7.88
N ARG A 90 7.96 12.14 8.06
CA ARG A 90 7.58 11.67 9.39
C ARG A 90 8.05 10.23 9.58
N SER A 91 9.12 10.07 10.36
CA SER A 91 9.53 8.82 10.99
C SER A 91 8.61 8.47 12.18
N GLN A 92 7.30 8.45 11.96
CA GLN A 92 6.31 8.15 13.01
C GLN A 92 5.33 7.07 12.54
N LEU A 93 5.88 5.98 12.01
CA LEU A 93 5.24 4.67 12.01
C LEU A 93 6.07 3.76 12.94
N CYS A 94 6.13 4.15 14.21
CA CYS A 94 6.58 3.33 15.33
C CYS A 94 5.56 3.52 16.45
#